data_AF-A0ABD2TBE8-F1
#
_entry.id   AF-A0ABD2TBE8-F1
#
_cell.length_a   1.000
_cell.length_b   1.000
_cell.length_c   1.000
_cell.angle_alpha   90.00
_cell.angle_beta   90.00
_cell.angle_gamma   90.00
#
_symmetry.space_group_name_H-M   'P 1'
#
loop_
_entity.id
_entity.type
_entity.pdbx_description
1 polymer ?
#
loop_
_entity_poly.entity_id
_entity_poly.type
_entity_poly.pdbx_seq_one_letter_code
_entity_poly.pdbx_strand_id
1 'polypeptide(L)'
;MRSDREEDRNATVDSRFNQTLRNVQGLLKGRSFPGKVLITRRSDPLDNSTIRSPDNHGSLRDSETGPSQQADGSFEDELQSRSNLNASSSASQTKSSTSNSEHTSIEVQKPSIGSRATDSARLMKFTKELSATTVILEKLRELSWNGIPSYLRPNIWRLLLGYAPPNSDRREGVLRRKRLDYLDCVAQYYDIQDIERTDEEINMLRQIAVDCPRTVPDVSFFQQAQVQKSLERILYIWAIRHPASGYVQGINDLATPFLVVFLSEHVEGSIDNWMMSDLPSEKISGIEADCYWCLSKLLDGMQDHYTFAQPGIQRLVFKLKELVRRIDEPVSTHMEEQGLEFLQFAFRWFNCLLIREIPFHLVNRLWDTYLAEGDALPDFLVYIAASFLLTWSDNLLKLDFQEMVMFLQHLPTHNWSHSELEMVLSRAYMWHAMFNSSPSHLAS
;
A
#
# COMPACT_ATOMS: atom_id res chain seq x y z
N MET A 1 -1.32 48.39 -9.01
CA MET A 1 -2.65 48.41 -9.67
C MET A 1 -2.93 47.26 -10.64
N ARG A 2 -1.94 46.68 -11.36
CA ARG A 2 -2.15 45.39 -12.08
C ARG A 2 -1.70 44.17 -11.26
N SER A 3 -0.58 44.26 -10.53
CA SER A 3 -0.09 43.22 -9.59
C SER A 3 -1.11 42.84 -8.52
N ASP A 4 -1.65 43.85 -7.83
CA ASP A 4 -2.48 43.67 -6.63
C ASP A 4 -3.83 42.98 -6.92
N ARG A 5 -4.21 42.81 -8.20
CA ARG A 5 -5.41 42.06 -8.62
C ARG A 5 -5.13 40.60 -8.98
N GLU A 6 -3.87 40.20 -9.14
CA GLU A 6 -3.48 38.80 -9.38
C GLU A 6 -3.20 38.08 -8.06
N GLU A 7 -2.56 38.74 -7.09
CA GLU A 7 -2.37 38.20 -5.74
C GLU A 7 -3.71 37.96 -5.02
N ASP A 8 -4.64 38.91 -5.08
CA ASP A 8 -5.99 38.78 -4.48
C ASP A 8 -6.81 37.64 -5.13
N ARG A 9 -6.57 37.36 -6.43
CA ARG A 9 -7.20 36.23 -7.15
C ARG A 9 -6.61 34.89 -6.73
N ASN A 10 -5.29 34.77 -6.63
CA ASN A 10 -4.66 33.55 -6.16
C ASN A 10 -5.05 33.25 -4.70
N ALA A 11 -5.03 34.26 -3.82
CA ALA A 11 -5.46 34.10 -2.43
C ALA A 11 -6.94 33.69 -2.28
N THR A 12 -7.84 34.18 -3.15
CA THR A 12 -9.26 33.76 -3.13
C THR A 12 -9.50 32.39 -3.75
N VAL A 13 -8.71 31.99 -4.76
CA VAL A 13 -8.70 30.60 -5.27
C VAL A 13 -8.20 29.64 -4.18
N ASP A 14 -7.05 29.93 -3.56
CA ASP A 14 -6.49 29.12 -2.47
C ASP A 14 -7.45 29.02 -1.27
N SER A 15 -8.16 30.10 -0.92
CA SER A 15 -9.14 30.09 0.16
C SER A 15 -10.36 29.20 -0.15
N ARG A 16 -10.93 29.31 -1.36
CA ARG A 16 -12.02 28.44 -1.82
C ARG A 16 -11.56 26.97 -1.94
N PHE A 17 -10.36 26.74 -2.44
CA PHE A 17 -9.75 25.43 -2.60
C PHE A 17 -9.49 24.74 -1.25
N ASN A 18 -8.92 25.46 -0.28
CA ASN A 18 -8.78 24.96 1.10
C ASN A 18 -10.14 24.67 1.74
N GLN A 19 -11.20 25.40 1.37
CA GLN A 19 -12.56 25.11 1.80
C GLN A 19 -13.12 23.86 1.10
N THR A 20 -12.89 23.66 -0.21
CA THR A 20 -13.22 22.39 -0.90
C THR A 20 -12.48 21.21 -0.27
N LEU A 21 -11.18 21.30 0.01
CA LEU A 21 -10.42 20.25 0.69
C LEU A 21 -11.02 19.91 2.06
N ARG A 22 -11.37 20.91 2.88
CA ARG A 22 -12.05 20.68 4.16
C ARG A 22 -13.45 20.09 3.98
N ASN A 23 -14.17 20.44 2.92
CA ASN A 23 -15.48 19.89 2.61
C ASN A 23 -15.40 18.45 2.10
N VAL A 24 -14.42 18.10 1.26
CA VAL A 24 -14.17 16.73 0.79
C VAL A 24 -13.71 15.84 1.95
N GLN A 25 -12.77 16.31 2.77
CA GLN A 25 -12.40 15.66 4.03
C GLN A 25 -13.58 15.59 5.02
N GLY A 26 -14.54 16.51 4.93
CA GLY A 26 -15.79 16.53 5.71
C GLY A 26 -16.82 15.51 5.23
N LEU A 27 -17.03 15.39 3.91
CA LEU A 27 -17.88 14.35 3.31
C LEU A 27 -17.33 12.95 3.60
N LEU A 28 -16.01 12.77 3.52
CA LEU A 28 -15.34 11.50 3.87
C LEU A 28 -15.44 11.15 5.37
N LYS A 29 -15.73 12.13 6.25
CA LYS A 29 -16.07 11.92 7.67
C LYS A 29 -17.56 11.60 7.90
N GLY A 30 -18.39 11.61 6.86
CA GLY A 30 -19.86 11.62 6.94
C GLY A 30 -20.55 10.30 7.30
N ARG A 31 -19.83 9.22 7.64
CA ARG A 31 -20.41 7.93 8.05
C ARG A 31 -19.74 7.40 9.34
N SER A 32 -20.31 7.78 10.50
CA SER A 32 -20.22 7.23 11.89
C SER A 32 -19.10 6.23 12.28
N PHE A 33 -18.38 6.29 13.42
CA PHE A 33 -18.43 7.05 14.71
C PHE A 33 -16.96 7.19 15.26
N PRO A 34 -16.71 7.56 16.55
CA PRO A 34 -16.69 8.92 17.09
C PRO A 34 -15.26 9.38 17.48
N GLY A 35 -14.86 10.60 17.10
CA GLY A 35 -13.61 11.20 17.57
C GLY A 35 -13.50 12.68 17.19
N LYS A 36 -13.52 13.58 18.19
CA LYS A 36 -13.36 15.03 17.96
C LYS A 36 -11.87 15.37 17.94
N VAL A 37 -11.38 15.90 16.83
CA VAL A 37 -10.08 16.57 16.75
C VAL A 37 -10.29 18.07 16.93
N LEU A 38 -9.75 18.63 18.02
CA LEU A 38 -9.54 20.08 18.11
C LEU A 38 -8.31 20.45 17.29
N ILE A 39 -8.41 21.49 16.47
CA ILE A 39 -7.26 22.09 15.79
C ILE A 39 -6.71 23.19 16.71
N THR A 40 -5.57 22.95 17.36
CA THR A 40 -4.82 23.99 18.05
C THR A 40 -4.05 24.84 17.05
N ARG A 41 -4.25 26.15 17.14
CA ARG A 41 -3.65 27.15 16.25
C ARG A 41 -2.25 27.49 16.79
N ARG A 42 -1.17 27.22 16.03
CA ARG A 42 0.12 27.87 16.32
C ARG A 42 -0.05 29.39 16.09
N SER A 43 0.50 30.19 16.99
CA SER A 43 0.48 31.65 16.94
C SER A 43 1.90 32.17 16.76
N ASP A 44 2.12 32.96 15.72
CA ASP A 44 3.39 33.66 15.47
C ASP A 44 3.67 34.74 16.52
N PRO A 45 4.94 35.10 16.76
CA PRO A 45 5.33 35.94 17.88
C PRO A 45 5.11 37.44 17.62
N LEU A 46 4.92 38.19 18.71
CA LEU A 46 4.97 39.65 18.71
C LEU A 46 6.04 40.13 19.70
N ASP A 47 6.91 41.02 19.23
CA ASP A 47 7.85 41.77 20.05
C ASP A 47 7.13 42.73 21.00
N ASN A 48 7.49 42.70 22.29
CA ASN A 48 8.23 43.83 22.87
C ASN A 48 8.72 43.58 24.32
N SER A 49 9.88 44.18 24.60
CA SER A 49 10.57 44.37 25.88
C SER A 49 9.73 44.43 27.17
N THR A 50 10.25 43.87 28.28
CA THR A 50 10.70 44.62 29.49
C THR A 50 11.43 43.72 30.52
N ILE A 51 12.75 43.90 30.64
CA ILE A 51 13.59 43.95 31.86
C ILE A 51 13.16 43.11 33.11
N ARG A 52 13.90 42.02 33.43
CA ARG A 52 14.62 41.81 34.72
C ARG A 52 15.34 40.44 34.83
N SER A 53 16.64 40.47 35.05
CA SER A 53 17.41 39.47 35.85
C SER A 53 17.41 39.94 37.34
N PRO A 54 17.74 39.14 38.38
CA PRO A 54 18.82 38.12 38.46
C PRO A 54 18.33 36.78 39.12
N ASP A 55 19.12 35.82 39.65
CA ASP A 55 20.58 35.70 39.91
C ASP A 55 21.05 34.22 39.81
N ASN A 56 22.26 33.92 40.31
CA ASN A 56 22.99 32.66 40.39
C ASN A 56 22.39 31.54 41.27
N HIS A 57 22.71 30.28 40.92
CA HIS A 57 23.26 29.18 41.74
C HIS A 57 23.00 27.84 40.98
N GLY A 58 23.91 26.88 40.78
CA GLY A 58 25.29 26.75 41.25
C GLY A 58 25.53 25.49 42.11
N SER A 59 25.58 24.28 41.52
CA SER A 59 26.35 23.14 42.08
C SER A 59 26.54 22.00 41.07
N LEU A 60 27.78 21.53 40.92
CA LEU A 60 28.07 20.18 40.44
C LEU A 60 27.85 19.16 41.57
N ARG A 61 27.75 17.87 41.24
CA ARG A 61 28.34 16.80 42.06
C ARG A 61 28.49 15.48 41.28
N ASP A 62 29.75 15.09 41.04
CA ASP A 62 30.12 13.70 40.77
C ASP A 62 30.08 12.86 42.05
N SER A 63 29.83 11.56 41.95
CA SER A 63 30.73 10.53 42.55
C SER A 63 30.50 9.16 41.93
N GLU A 64 31.59 8.46 41.62
CA GLU A 64 31.62 7.03 41.26
C GLU A 64 31.46 6.14 42.51
N THR A 65 31.11 4.85 42.33
CA THR A 65 31.88 3.68 42.83
C THR A 65 31.17 2.36 42.50
N GLY A 66 31.95 1.28 42.26
CA GLY A 66 31.46 -0.04 41.84
C GLY A 66 31.49 -1.13 42.94
N PRO A 67 32.00 -2.35 42.64
CA PRO A 67 31.11 -3.51 42.46
C PRO A 67 31.50 -4.79 43.21
N SER A 68 30.58 -5.76 43.35
CA SER A 68 30.94 -7.15 43.76
C SER A 68 29.83 -8.22 43.56
N GLN A 69 30.22 -9.31 42.85
CA GLN A 69 30.07 -10.76 43.15
C GLN A 69 28.65 -11.41 43.21
N GLN A 70 28.27 -12.52 42.55
CA GLN A 70 28.84 -13.86 42.21
C GLN A 70 28.61 -14.99 43.27
N ALA A 71 27.69 -15.92 42.96
CA ALA A 71 27.57 -17.36 43.35
C ALA A 71 26.23 -17.86 42.73
N ASP A 72 26.11 -18.85 41.85
CA ASP A 72 26.62 -20.23 41.75
C ASP A 72 25.80 -21.28 42.55
N GLY A 73 25.48 -22.41 41.93
CA GLY A 73 24.56 -23.44 42.46
C GLY A 73 23.86 -24.31 41.39
N SER A 74 24.50 -25.41 40.99
CA SER A 74 23.98 -26.47 40.11
C SER A 74 23.05 -27.48 40.82
N PHE A 75 22.20 -28.22 40.09
CA PHE A 75 22.17 -29.71 40.11
C PHE A 75 21.18 -30.32 39.08
N GLU A 76 21.53 -31.50 38.57
CA GLU A 76 20.70 -32.45 37.78
C GLU A 76 19.76 -33.23 38.78
N ASP A 77 18.86 -34.18 38.46
CA ASP A 77 18.67 -35.07 37.30
C ASP A 77 17.26 -35.75 37.36
N GLU A 78 17.03 -36.73 36.47
CA GLU A 78 16.14 -37.90 36.50
C GLU A 78 14.66 -37.82 36.03
N LEU A 79 14.41 -38.57 34.95
CA LEU A 79 13.12 -39.18 34.62
C LEU A 79 12.83 -40.38 35.54
N GLN A 80 11.54 -40.66 35.83
CA GLN A 80 11.03 -42.02 35.58
C GLN A 80 9.50 -42.17 35.49
N SER A 81 9.13 -43.13 34.64
CA SER A 81 7.80 -43.59 34.24
C SER A 81 6.98 -44.33 35.32
N ARG A 82 5.63 -44.30 35.17
CA ARG A 82 4.65 -45.44 35.22
C ARG A 82 3.26 -44.94 35.68
N SER A 83 2.11 -45.48 35.30
CA SER A 83 1.70 -46.41 34.22
C SER A 83 0.18 -46.67 34.33
N ASN A 84 -0.53 -46.94 33.20
CA ASN A 84 -1.63 -47.93 33.06
C ASN A 84 -2.89 -47.77 33.96
N LEU A 85 -4.15 -48.04 33.60
CA LEU A 85 -4.88 -48.76 32.52
C LEU A 85 -6.24 -48.02 32.33
N ASN A 86 -7.09 -48.23 31.30
CA ASN A 86 -7.73 -49.49 30.89
C ASN A 86 -8.39 -49.33 29.52
N ALA A 87 -8.46 -50.43 28.75
CA ALA A 87 -9.24 -50.51 27.52
C ALA A 87 -10.51 -51.34 27.75
N SER A 88 -11.55 -51.08 26.95
CA SER A 88 -12.61 -52.06 26.70
C SER A 88 -12.96 -52.08 25.22
N SER A 89 -13.01 -53.29 24.67
CA SER A 89 -13.15 -53.59 23.25
C SER A 89 -14.51 -54.19 22.94
N SER A 90 -15.04 -53.92 21.76
CA SER A 90 -15.92 -54.87 21.07
C SER A 90 -15.73 -54.73 19.55
N ALA A 91 -15.63 -55.88 18.88
CA ALA A 91 -15.16 -56.00 17.50
C ALA A 91 -16.19 -56.72 16.62
N SER A 92 -15.76 -57.04 15.39
CA SER A 92 -16.48 -57.77 14.32
C SER A 92 -17.32 -56.86 13.39
N GLN A 93 -17.39 -57.09 12.07
CA GLN A 93 -16.99 -58.27 11.29
C GLN A 93 -16.14 -57.92 10.04
N THR A 94 -15.28 -58.86 9.65
CA THR A 94 -14.48 -58.85 8.42
C THR A 94 -15.19 -59.53 7.25
N LYS A 95 -14.92 -59.10 5.99
CA LYS A 95 -14.60 -60.02 4.87
C LYS A 95 -14.11 -59.31 3.60
N SER A 96 -12.98 -59.82 3.05
CA SER A 96 -12.57 -59.93 1.63
C SER A 96 -12.83 -58.78 0.63
N SER A 97 -11.91 -58.39 -0.27
CA SER A 97 -10.59 -58.97 -0.62
C SER A 97 -9.75 -58.02 -1.48
N THR A 98 -8.44 -58.29 -1.52
CA THR A 98 -7.34 -57.62 -2.22
C THR A 98 -7.51 -57.38 -3.73
N SER A 99 -7.08 -56.21 -4.23
CA SER A 99 -5.85 -56.09 -5.06
C SER A 99 -5.49 -54.65 -5.49
N ASN A 100 -4.18 -54.35 -5.44
CA ASN A 100 -3.40 -53.37 -6.21
C ASN A 100 -3.80 -51.88 -6.32
N SER A 101 -2.99 -51.07 -5.63
CA SER A 101 -2.35 -49.82 -6.09
C SER A 101 -2.70 -49.25 -7.49
N GLU A 102 -3.17 -48.00 -7.51
CA GLU A 102 -2.92 -47.07 -8.63
C GLU A 102 -2.93 -45.62 -8.13
N HIS A 103 -2.15 -44.74 -8.78
CA HIS A 103 -2.06 -43.31 -8.45
C HIS A 103 -3.36 -42.59 -8.80
N THR A 104 -3.96 -41.84 -7.87
CA THR A 104 -5.10 -40.98 -8.19
C THR A 104 -4.68 -39.52 -8.33
N SER A 105 -4.79 -39.07 -9.58
CA SER A 105 -4.40 -37.78 -10.14
C SER A 105 -5.02 -36.53 -9.50
N ILE A 106 -4.23 -35.45 -9.55
CA ILE A 106 -4.60 -34.06 -9.32
C ILE A 106 -5.81 -33.62 -10.17
N GLU A 107 -6.88 -33.14 -9.56
CA GLU A 107 -7.95 -32.40 -10.26
C GLU A 107 -7.62 -30.91 -10.36
N VAL A 108 -6.99 -30.52 -11.47
CA VAL A 108 -6.92 -29.11 -11.91
C VAL A 108 -8.17 -28.77 -12.71
N GLN A 109 -8.91 -27.76 -12.26
CA GLN A 109 -10.02 -27.16 -13.02
C GLN A 109 -9.55 -26.77 -14.42
N LYS A 110 -10.29 -27.17 -15.48
CA LYS A 110 -9.90 -26.98 -16.88
C LYS A 110 -9.90 -25.50 -17.29
N PRO A 111 -8.75 -24.92 -17.70
CA PRO A 111 -8.73 -23.77 -18.60
C PRO A 111 -9.08 -24.23 -20.03
N SER A 112 -9.52 -23.29 -20.87
CA SER A 112 -9.77 -23.58 -22.29
C SER A 112 -8.47 -23.94 -23.01
N ILE A 113 -8.59 -24.80 -24.03
CA ILE A 113 -7.44 -25.45 -24.69
C ILE A 113 -6.51 -24.45 -25.42
N GLY A 114 -6.97 -23.21 -25.65
CA GLY A 114 -6.17 -22.14 -26.25
C GLY A 114 -5.19 -21.42 -25.32
N SER A 115 -5.49 -21.23 -24.02
CA SER A 115 -4.62 -20.39 -23.14
C SER A 115 -3.36 -21.12 -22.67
N ARG A 116 -3.43 -22.45 -22.50
CA ARG A 116 -2.33 -23.24 -21.92
C ARG A 116 -1.00 -23.11 -22.66
N ALA A 117 -1.02 -22.94 -23.98
CA ALA A 117 0.19 -22.77 -24.78
C ALA A 117 0.82 -21.38 -24.62
N THR A 118 0.01 -20.32 -24.58
CA THR A 118 0.48 -18.94 -24.37
C THR A 118 1.01 -18.75 -22.95
N ASP A 119 0.34 -19.33 -21.95
CA ASP A 119 0.74 -19.23 -20.54
C ASP A 119 2.07 -19.98 -20.29
N SER A 120 2.25 -21.16 -20.89
CA SER A 120 3.50 -21.91 -20.82
C SER A 120 4.67 -21.18 -21.49
N ALA A 121 4.47 -20.64 -22.71
CA ALA A 121 5.48 -19.86 -23.41
C ALA A 121 5.84 -18.56 -22.66
N ARG A 122 4.85 -17.93 -22.01
CA ARG A 122 5.07 -16.76 -21.15
C ARG A 122 5.90 -17.09 -19.92
N LEU A 123 5.58 -18.20 -19.24
CA LEU A 123 6.36 -18.69 -18.10
C LEU A 123 7.82 -18.94 -18.48
N MET A 124 8.08 -19.62 -19.61
CA MET A 124 9.45 -19.84 -20.09
C MET A 124 10.25 -18.54 -20.29
N LYS A 125 9.60 -17.44 -20.73
CA LYS A 125 10.25 -16.13 -20.84
C LYS A 125 10.67 -15.57 -19.48
N PHE A 126 9.79 -15.62 -18.47
CA PHE A 126 10.13 -15.21 -17.10
C PHE A 126 11.22 -16.09 -16.48
N THR A 127 11.10 -17.42 -16.56
CA THR A 127 12.11 -18.35 -16.02
C THR A 127 13.47 -18.16 -16.68
N LYS A 128 13.51 -17.93 -18.00
CA LYS A 128 14.75 -17.61 -18.72
C LYS A 128 15.39 -16.30 -18.24
N GLU A 129 14.59 -15.28 -17.95
CA GLU A 129 15.10 -13.99 -17.49
C GLU A 129 15.58 -14.05 -16.03
N LEU A 130 14.80 -14.68 -15.15
CA LEU A 130 15.12 -14.80 -13.72
C LEU A 130 16.29 -15.76 -13.41
N SER A 131 16.62 -16.67 -14.33
CA SER A 131 17.77 -17.58 -14.21
C SER A 131 19.09 -16.99 -14.74
N ALA A 132 19.07 -15.80 -15.35
CA ALA A 132 20.29 -15.09 -15.72
C ALA A 132 21.07 -14.64 -14.47
N THR A 133 22.41 -14.64 -14.55
CA THR A 133 23.30 -14.14 -13.47
C THR A 133 23.01 -12.68 -13.11
N THR A 134 22.58 -11.89 -14.09
CA THR A 134 22.09 -10.52 -13.90
C THR A 134 20.80 -10.37 -14.68
N VAL A 135 19.71 -10.02 -13.99
CA VAL A 135 18.39 -9.82 -14.59
C VAL A 135 18.35 -8.48 -15.33
N ILE A 136 17.82 -8.46 -16.56
CA ILE A 136 17.64 -7.23 -17.34
C ILE A 136 16.29 -6.61 -16.93
N LEU A 137 16.32 -5.57 -16.10
CA LEU A 137 15.11 -4.97 -15.52
C LEU A 137 14.13 -4.42 -16.57
N GLU A 138 14.63 -3.82 -17.66
CA GLU A 138 13.79 -3.31 -18.76
C GLU A 138 12.94 -4.43 -19.39
N LYS A 139 13.58 -5.53 -19.77
CA LYS A 139 12.90 -6.72 -20.27
C LYS A 139 12.00 -7.39 -19.23
N LEU A 140 12.35 -7.31 -17.94
CA LEU A 140 11.46 -7.78 -16.87
C LEU A 140 10.20 -6.91 -16.77
N ARG A 141 10.30 -5.59 -16.98
CA ARG A 141 9.15 -4.67 -17.04
C ARG A 141 8.24 -5.01 -18.21
N GLU A 142 8.79 -5.17 -19.42
CA GLU A 142 8.03 -5.60 -20.62
C GLU A 142 7.21 -6.88 -20.38
N LEU A 143 7.81 -7.90 -19.76
CA LEU A 143 7.14 -9.17 -19.46
C LEU A 143 6.05 -9.02 -18.38
N SER A 144 6.30 -8.15 -17.39
CA SER A 144 5.44 -7.89 -16.23
C SER A 144 4.22 -7.02 -16.56
N TRP A 145 4.32 -6.15 -17.56
CA TRP A 145 3.30 -5.15 -17.88
C TRP A 145 1.90 -5.75 -18.10
N ASN A 146 1.84 -6.92 -18.76
CA ASN A 146 0.60 -7.67 -19.00
C ASN A 146 0.23 -8.63 -17.83
N GLY A 147 0.69 -8.35 -16.61
CA GLY A 147 0.50 -9.19 -15.41
C GLY A 147 1.64 -10.18 -15.10
N ILE A 148 1.77 -10.61 -13.85
CA ILE A 148 2.82 -11.55 -13.40
C ILE A 148 2.16 -12.84 -12.86
N PRO A 149 2.66 -14.05 -13.18
CA PRO A 149 2.22 -15.29 -12.54
C PRO A 149 2.36 -15.21 -11.01
N SER A 150 1.33 -15.61 -10.26
CA SER A 150 1.20 -15.35 -8.81
C SER A 150 2.46 -15.70 -7.99
N TYR A 151 2.96 -16.92 -8.15
CA TYR A 151 4.15 -17.43 -7.46
C TYR A 151 5.48 -16.76 -7.86
N LEU A 152 5.50 -15.97 -8.94
CA LEU A 152 6.68 -15.18 -9.34
C LEU A 152 6.63 -13.74 -8.82
N ARG A 153 5.45 -13.23 -8.43
CA ARG A 153 5.30 -11.86 -7.90
C ARG A 153 6.26 -11.52 -6.76
N PRO A 154 6.49 -12.37 -5.74
CA PRO A 154 7.37 -12.03 -4.62
C PRO A 154 8.80 -11.68 -5.07
N ASN A 155 9.37 -12.45 -6.00
CA ASN A 155 10.72 -12.18 -6.51
C ASN A 155 10.73 -11.00 -7.49
N ILE A 156 9.75 -10.94 -8.41
CA ILE A 156 9.69 -9.91 -9.44
C ILE A 156 9.39 -8.53 -8.86
N TRP A 157 8.46 -8.39 -7.91
CA TRP A 157 8.14 -7.10 -7.28
C TRP A 157 9.36 -6.53 -6.53
N ARG A 158 10.09 -7.36 -5.78
CA ARG A 158 11.36 -6.95 -5.13
C ARG A 158 12.39 -6.46 -6.15
N LEU A 159 12.47 -7.08 -7.34
CA LEU A 159 13.39 -6.67 -8.42
C LEU A 159 12.96 -5.38 -9.12
N LEU A 160 11.68 -5.24 -9.47
CA LEU A 160 11.14 -4.08 -10.20
C LEU A 160 11.24 -2.78 -9.38
N LEU A 161 11.05 -2.88 -8.06
CA LEU A 161 11.24 -1.79 -7.10
C LEU A 161 12.70 -1.53 -6.73
N GLY A 162 13.66 -2.29 -7.28
CA GLY A 162 15.09 -2.14 -6.96
C GLY A 162 15.47 -2.47 -5.51
N TYR A 163 14.59 -3.15 -4.77
CA TYR A 163 14.88 -3.63 -3.41
C TYR A 163 15.81 -4.84 -3.44
N ALA A 164 15.50 -5.82 -4.29
CA ALA A 164 16.41 -6.90 -4.65
C ALA A 164 17.35 -6.43 -5.79
N PRO A 165 18.68 -6.63 -5.67
CA PRO A 165 19.58 -6.31 -6.78
C PRO A 165 19.37 -7.27 -7.97
N PRO A 166 19.59 -6.80 -9.22
CA PRO A 166 19.50 -7.64 -10.41
C PRO A 166 20.48 -8.81 -10.42
N ASN A 167 21.68 -8.60 -9.87
CA ASN A 167 22.73 -9.62 -9.70
C ASN A 167 22.28 -10.70 -8.71
N SER A 168 22.20 -11.96 -9.15
CA SER A 168 21.66 -13.07 -8.36
C SER A 168 22.54 -13.45 -7.17
N ASP A 169 23.86 -13.42 -7.34
CA ASP A 169 24.89 -13.70 -6.33
C ASP A 169 24.82 -12.75 -5.11
N ARG A 170 24.42 -11.50 -5.33
CA ARG A 170 24.32 -10.47 -4.27
C ARG A 170 22.94 -10.43 -3.61
N ARG A 171 21.92 -11.07 -4.19
CA ARG A 171 20.51 -10.85 -3.85
C ARG A 171 20.19 -11.22 -2.41
N GLU A 172 20.48 -12.46 -2.02
CA GLU A 172 20.21 -12.97 -0.68
C GLU A 172 20.98 -12.20 0.41
N GLY A 173 22.25 -11.85 0.15
CA GLY A 173 23.05 -11.06 1.09
C GLY A 173 22.51 -9.64 1.31
N VAL A 174 22.01 -8.98 0.26
CA VAL A 174 21.38 -7.66 0.36
C VAL A 174 20.02 -7.73 1.08
N LEU A 175 19.17 -8.70 0.73
CA LEU A 175 17.87 -8.90 1.38
C LEU A 175 18.03 -9.20 2.88
N ARG A 176 18.94 -10.11 3.25
CA ARG A 176 19.22 -10.43 4.66
C ARG A 176 19.67 -9.21 5.45
N ARG A 177 20.64 -8.44 4.93
CA ARG A 177 21.09 -7.21 5.57
C ARG A 177 19.95 -6.22 5.72
N LYS A 178 19.13 -6.03 4.68
CA LYS A 178 17.97 -5.13 4.71
C LYS A 178 16.89 -5.54 5.71
N ARG A 179 16.69 -6.85 5.91
CA ARG A 179 15.77 -7.37 6.94
C ARG A 179 16.28 -7.08 8.36
N LEU A 180 17.59 -7.16 8.58
CA LEU A 180 18.23 -6.70 9.82
C LEU A 180 18.13 -5.17 9.98
N ASP A 181 18.46 -4.38 8.92
CA ASP A 181 18.31 -2.91 8.92
C ASP A 181 16.89 -2.47 9.36
N TYR A 182 15.85 -3.24 9.01
CA TYR A 182 14.46 -2.99 9.44
C TYR A 182 14.23 -3.37 10.90
N LEU A 183 14.68 -4.54 11.36
CA LEU A 183 14.57 -4.96 12.75
C LEU A 183 15.25 -3.97 13.71
N ASP A 184 16.41 -3.43 13.33
CA ASP A 184 17.08 -2.37 14.08
C ASP A 184 16.21 -1.11 14.18
N CYS A 185 15.44 -0.77 13.13
CA CYS A 185 14.47 0.32 13.17
C CYS A 185 13.24 0.00 14.05
N VAL A 186 12.75 -1.25 14.06
CA VAL A 186 11.67 -1.68 14.97
C VAL A 186 12.12 -1.47 16.42
N ALA A 187 13.30 -1.98 16.77
CA ALA A 187 13.88 -1.85 18.11
C ALA A 187 14.14 -0.38 18.50
N GLN A 188 14.62 0.44 17.56
CA GLN A 188 14.96 1.85 17.82
C GLN A 188 13.74 2.77 17.98
N TYR A 189 12.65 2.53 17.23
CA TYR A 189 11.52 3.48 17.14
C TYR A 189 10.20 2.91 17.67
N TYR A 190 9.90 1.63 17.44
CA TYR A 190 8.60 1.03 17.79
C TYR A 190 8.63 0.31 19.14
N ASP A 191 9.71 -0.38 19.51
CA ASP A 191 9.80 -1.12 20.78
C ASP A 191 10.29 -0.26 21.98
N ILE A 192 10.12 1.07 21.90
CA ILE A 192 10.41 2.02 22.99
C ILE A 192 9.18 2.24 23.91
N GLN A 193 9.38 2.81 25.09
CA GLN A 193 8.29 3.10 26.03
C GLN A 193 7.50 4.35 25.62
N ASP A 194 6.21 4.39 25.92
CA ASP A 194 5.36 5.56 25.60
C ASP A 194 5.79 6.86 26.30
N ILE A 195 6.55 6.77 27.40
CA ILE A 195 7.12 7.94 28.09
C ILE A 195 8.33 8.55 27.36
N GLU A 196 8.94 7.80 26.45
CA GLU A 196 10.08 8.22 25.62
C GLU A 196 9.60 8.87 24.30
N ARG A 197 8.31 8.75 23.98
CA ARG A 197 7.67 9.30 22.78
C ARG A 197 7.23 10.75 22.97
N THR A 198 7.36 11.52 21.90
CA THR A 198 6.75 12.84 21.77
C THR A 198 5.23 12.76 21.59
N ASP A 199 4.52 13.85 21.90
CA ASP A 199 3.08 13.95 21.62
C ASP A 199 2.76 13.76 20.12
N GLU A 200 3.65 14.17 19.22
CA GLU A 200 3.49 14.00 17.77
C GLU A 200 3.55 12.51 17.39
N GLU A 201 4.49 11.73 17.94
CA GLU A 201 4.60 10.28 17.75
C GLU A 201 3.41 9.51 18.35
N ILE A 202 2.96 9.88 19.56
CA ILE A 202 1.79 9.26 20.20
C ILE A 202 0.53 9.50 19.37
N ASN A 203 0.35 10.71 18.83
CA ASN A 203 -0.80 11.01 17.98
C ASN A 203 -0.72 10.30 16.61
N MET A 204 0.49 10.15 16.06
CA MET A 204 0.73 9.37 14.84
C MET A 204 0.37 7.89 15.03
N LEU A 205 0.84 7.25 16.11
CA LEU A 205 0.47 5.88 16.47
C LEU A 205 -1.03 5.71 16.65
N ARG A 206 -1.69 6.63 17.37
CA ARG A 206 -3.16 6.61 17.53
C ARG A 206 -3.90 6.68 16.19
N GLN A 207 -3.41 7.49 15.24
CA GLN A 207 -4.02 7.59 13.91
C GLN A 207 -3.85 6.28 13.12
N ILE A 208 -2.66 5.68 13.14
CA ILE A 208 -2.38 4.40 12.48
C ILE A 208 -3.22 3.27 13.11
N ALA A 209 -3.29 3.20 14.43
CA ALA A 209 -4.09 2.20 15.18
C ALA A 209 -5.60 2.32 14.94
N VAL A 210 -6.10 3.51 14.57
CA VAL A 210 -7.49 3.74 14.16
C VAL A 210 -7.74 3.39 12.69
N ASP A 211 -6.73 3.48 11.82
CA ASP A 211 -6.85 3.15 10.39
C ASP A 211 -6.60 1.67 10.07
N CYS A 212 -5.67 1.00 10.75
CA CYS A 212 -5.33 -0.41 10.46
C CYS A 212 -6.54 -1.36 10.53
N PRO A 213 -7.41 -1.33 11.57
CA PRO A 213 -8.60 -2.18 11.61
C PRO A 213 -9.64 -1.90 10.51
N ARG A 214 -9.60 -0.69 9.92
CA ARG A 214 -10.52 -0.25 8.86
C ARG A 214 -9.94 -0.41 7.46
N THR A 215 -8.74 -0.98 7.35
CA THR A 215 -8.02 -1.21 6.09
C THR A 215 -8.57 -2.47 5.42
N VAL A 216 -9.03 -2.34 4.16
CA VAL A 216 -9.63 -3.42 3.35
C VAL A 216 -10.63 -4.28 4.16
N PRO A 217 -11.77 -3.69 4.61
CA PRO A 217 -12.66 -4.32 5.59
C PRO A 217 -13.35 -5.59 5.07
N ASP A 218 -13.53 -5.71 3.76
CA ASP A 218 -14.21 -6.85 3.12
C ASP A 218 -13.35 -8.12 3.05
N VAL A 219 -12.08 -8.06 3.45
CA VAL A 219 -11.15 -9.20 3.43
C VAL A 219 -10.74 -9.56 4.85
N SER A 220 -11.23 -10.71 5.32
CA SER A 220 -11.08 -11.20 6.70
C SER A 220 -9.64 -11.30 7.20
N PHE A 221 -8.69 -11.56 6.29
CA PHE A 221 -7.26 -11.60 6.59
C PHE A 221 -6.74 -10.31 7.27
N PHE A 222 -7.17 -9.13 6.82
CA PHE A 222 -6.75 -7.86 7.42
C PHE A 222 -7.42 -7.55 8.77
N GLN A 223 -8.42 -8.36 9.15
CA GLN A 223 -9.08 -8.28 10.46
C GLN A 223 -8.35 -9.08 11.54
N GLN A 224 -7.28 -9.81 11.19
CA GLN A 224 -6.44 -10.51 12.16
C GLN A 224 -5.54 -9.53 12.94
N ALA A 225 -5.55 -9.63 14.26
CA ALA A 225 -4.77 -8.73 15.13
C ALA A 225 -3.25 -8.74 14.84
N GLN A 226 -2.70 -9.87 14.39
CA GLN A 226 -1.28 -9.97 14.03
C GLN A 226 -0.96 -9.25 12.71
N VAL A 227 -1.88 -9.31 11.74
CA VAL A 227 -1.79 -8.55 10.48
C VAL A 227 -1.88 -7.05 10.75
N GLN A 228 -2.82 -6.62 11.59
CA GLN A 228 -2.96 -5.21 11.99
C GLN A 228 -1.71 -4.70 12.71
N LYS A 229 -1.12 -5.46 13.64
CA LYS A 229 0.15 -5.11 14.30
C LYS A 229 1.34 -5.03 13.33
N SER A 230 1.36 -5.89 12.31
CA SER A 230 2.40 -5.88 11.27
C SER A 230 2.28 -4.62 10.40
N LEU A 231 1.06 -4.27 9.97
CA LEU A 231 0.77 -3.02 9.26
C LEU A 231 1.13 -1.80 10.12
N GLU A 232 0.76 -1.79 11.40
CA GLU A 232 1.07 -0.69 12.33
C GLU A 232 2.59 -0.43 12.42
N ARG A 233 3.40 -1.47 12.62
CA ARG A 233 4.87 -1.38 12.61
C ARG A 233 5.41 -0.82 11.30
N ILE A 234 5.01 -1.41 10.17
CA ILE A 234 5.46 -0.98 8.83
C ILE A 234 5.15 0.50 8.61
N LEU A 235 3.91 0.93 8.88
CA LEU A 235 3.44 2.29 8.65
C LEU A 235 4.07 3.30 9.60
N TYR A 236 4.24 2.95 10.88
CA TYR A 236 4.88 3.85 11.85
C TYR A 236 6.37 4.05 11.57
N ILE A 237 7.11 2.97 11.30
CA ILE A 237 8.54 3.04 10.96
C ILE A 237 8.74 3.77 9.63
N TRP A 238 7.80 3.68 8.69
CA TRP A 238 7.81 4.53 7.50
C TRP A 238 7.58 5.99 7.87
N ALA A 239 6.49 6.30 8.57
CA ALA A 239 6.09 7.67 8.87
C ALA A 239 7.14 8.44 9.70
N ILE A 240 7.73 7.82 10.74
CA ILE A 240 8.74 8.47 11.58
C ILE A 240 10.04 8.77 10.82
N ARG A 241 10.37 7.96 9.80
CA ARG A 241 11.54 8.15 8.94
C ARG A 241 11.30 9.12 7.78
N HIS A 242 10.06 9.59 7.58
CA HIS A 242 9.68 10.55 6.54
C HIS A 242 8.93 11.76 7.16
N PRO A 243 9.57 12.57 8.02
CA PRO A 243 8.90 13.63 8.79
C PRO A 243 8.27 14.76 7.95
N ALA A 244 8.66 14.89 6.67
CA ALA A 244 8.01 15.82 5.73
C ALA A 244 6.58 15.38 5.32
N SER A 245 6.24 14.12 5.54
CA SER A 245 4.92 13.52 5.28
C SER A 245 4.24 13.06 6.57
N GLY A 246 5.00 12.43 7.48
CA GLY A 246 4.42 11.71 8.62
C GLY A 246 3.51 10.56 8.14
N TYR A 247 2.48 10.22 8.92
CA TYR A 247 1.47 9.27 8.49
C TYR A 247 0.30 9.99 7.79
N VAL A 248 0.04 9.63 6.54
CA VAL A 248 -1.10 10.11 5.76
C VAL A 248 -2.06 8.95 5.50
N GLN A 249 -3.34 9.15 5.85
CA GLN A 249 -4.39 8.17 5.60
C GLN A 249 -4.48 7.86 4.10
N GLY A 250 -4.45 6.57 3.75
CA GLY A 250 -4.30 6.06 2.39
C GLY A 250 -3.03 5.23 2.22
N ILE A 251 -1.93 5.61 2.88
CA ILE A 251 -0.67 4.82 2.87
C ILE A 251 -0.89 3.43 3.49
N ASN A 252 -1.81 3.32 4.46
CA ASN A 252 -2.27 2.05 5.02
C ASN A 252 -2.77 1.06 3.95
N ASP A 253 -3.46 1.55 2.91
CA ASP A 253 -3.95 0.69 1.83
C ASP A 253 -2.79 0.22 0.94
N LEU A 254 -1.79 1.08 0.71
CA LEU A 254 -0.62 0.78 -0.14
C LEU A 254 0.31 -0.30 0.44
N ALA A 255 0.27 -0.52 1.76
CA ALA A 255 1.00 -1.61 2.40
C ALA A 255 0.36 -2.99 2.13
N THR A 256 -0.95 -3.04 1.85
CA THR A 256 -1.70 -4.31 1.76
C THR A 256 -1.32 -5.23 0.60
N PRO A 257 -1.01 -4.77 -0.63
CA PRO A 257 -0.65 -5.66 -1.72
C PRO A 257 0.71 -6.30 -1.49
N PHE A 258 1.67 -5.54 -0.92
CA PHE A 258 2.98 -6.07 -0.53
C PHE A 258 2.85 -7.18 0.51
N LEU A 259 2.03 -6.97 1.54
CA LEU A 259 1.83 -7.96 2.59
C LEU A 259 1.26 -9.28 2.04
N VAL A 260 0.25 -9.19 1.18
CA VAL A 260 -0.37 -10.37 0.56
C VAL A 260 0.57 -11.06 -0.42
N VAL A 261 1.31 -10.31 -1.23
CA VAL A 261 2.28 -10.87 -2.18
C VAL A 261 3.42 -11.57 -1.44
N PHE A 262 4.09 -10.93 -0.47
CA PHE A 262 5.22 -11.56 0.21
C PHE A 262 4.80 -12.67 1.18
N LEU A 263 3.59 -12.61 1.74
CA LEU A 263 3.04 -13.73 2.50
C LEU A 263 2.78 -14.96 1.60
N SER A 264 2.33 -14.77 0.35
CA SER A 264 2.06 -15.87 -0.60
C SER A 264 3.27 -16.71 -1.00
N GLU A 265 4.50 -16.29 -0.64
CA GLU A 265 5.73 -17.10 -0.76
C GLU A 265 5.85 -18.17 0.34
N HIS A 266 5.00 -18.10 1.37
CA HIS A 266 5.12 -18.88 2.60
C HIS A 266 3.85 -19.63 3.01
N VAL A 267 2.71 -19.37 2.37
CA VAL A 267 1.42 -20.03 2.62
C VAL A 267 0.72 -20.39 1.29
N GLU A 268 -0.03 -21.49 1.30
CA GLU A 268 -0.77 -21.98 0.13
C GLU A 268 -2.28 -21.72 0.26
N GLY A 269 -3.03 -21.84 -0.84
CA GLY A 269 -4.50 -21.69 -0.84
C GLY A 269 -5.01 -20.25 -0.96
N SER A 270 -6.29 -20.02 -0.65
CA SER A 270 -6.92 -18.69 -0.68
C SER A 270 -6.55 -17.85 0.54
N ILE A 271 -6.45 -16.54 0.34
CA ILE A 271 -6.23 -15.53 1.39
C ILE A 271 -7.21 -15.65 2.58
N ASP A 272 -8.43 -16.09 2.32
CA ASP A 272 -9.49 -16.25 3.34
C ASP A 272 -9.15 -17.32 4.39
N ASN A 273 -8.26 -18.25 4.04
CA ASN A 273 -7.83 -19.36 4.88
C ASN A 273 -6.45 -19.12 5.52
N TRP A 274 -5.75 -18.04 5.18
CA TRP A 274 -4.41 -17.77 5.70
C TRP A 274 -4.48 -17.23 7.12
N MET A 275 -3.68 -17.80 8.03
CA MET A 275 -3.50 -17.27 9.38
C MET A 275 -2.04 -16.85 9.55
N MET A 276 -1.81 -15.59 9.91
CA MET A 276 -0.44 -15.11 10.13
C MET A 276 0.25 -15.81 11.32
N SER A 277 -0.54 -16.36 12.25
CA SER A 277 -0.07 -17.13 13.41
C SER A 277 0.60 -18.46 13.06
N ASP A 278 0.38 -18.98 11.85
CA ASP A 278 0.91 -20.27 11.41
C ASP A 278 2.39 -20.16 10.99
N LEU A 279 2.91 -18.93 10.90
CA LEU A 279 4.31 -18.65 10.56
C LEU A 279 5.15 -18.34 11.81
N PRO A 280 6.40 -18.83 11.88
CA PRO A 280 7.36 -18.40 12.89
C PRO A 280 7.59 -16.90 12.86
N SER A 281 7.77 -16.28 14.04
CA SER A 281 7.95 -14.83 14.17
C SER A 281 9.09 -14.27 13.30
N GLU A 282 10.19 -14.99 13.15
CA GLU A 282 11.31 -14.61 12.26
C GLU A 282 10.87 -14.44 10.80
N LYS A 283 10.01 -15.32 10.28
CA LYS A 283 9.47 -15.19 8.92
C LYS A 283 8.57 -13.97 8.81
N ILE A 284 7.74 -13.73 9.81
CA ILE A 284 6.82 -12.57 9.83
C ILE A 284 7.63 -11.27 9.81
N SER A 285 8.67 -11.14 10.64
CA SER A 285 9.59 -9.99 10.60
C SER A 285 10.31 -9.84 9.25
N GLY A 286 10.68 -10.95 8.60
CA GLY A 286 11.24 -10.95 7.24
C GLY A 286 10.26 -10.44 6.17
N ILE A 287 8.98 -10.83 6.28
CA ILE A 287 7.89 -10.35 5.41
C ILE A 287 7.62 -8.86 5.68
N GLU A 288 7.56 -8.43 6.94
CA GLU A 288 7.36 -7.03 7.33
C GLU A 288 8.46 -6.13 6.76
N ALA A 289 9.72 -6.54 6.88
CA ALA A 289 10.86 -5.82 6.32
C ALA A 289 10.77 -5.72 4.79
N ASP A 290 10.42 -6.80 4.10
CA ASP A 290 10.23 -6.80 2.65
C ASP A 290 9.09 -5.86 2.23
N CYS A 291 7.98 -5.83 2.98
CA CYS A 291 6.88 -4.90 2.78
C CYS A 291 7.33 -3.45 2.99
N TYR A 292 8.03 -3.17 4.09
CA TYR A 292 8.55 -1.86 4.43
C TYR A 292 9.47 -1.31 3.34
N TRP A 293 10.48 -2.08 2.90
CA TRP A 293 11.41 -1.61 1.88
C TRP A 293 10.76 -1.43 0.50
N CYS A 294 9.79 -2.28 0.14
CA CYS A 294 9.05 -2.14 -1.12
C CYS A 294 8.08 -0.95 -1.09
N LEU A 295 7.39 -0.73 0.04
CA LEU A 295 6.55 0.45 0.26
C LEU A 295 7.38 1.74 0.22
N SER A 296 8.54 1.78 0.89
CA SER A 296 9.49 2.89 0.78
C SER A 296 9.91 3.15 -0.66
N LYS A 297 10.24 2.11 -1.42
CA LYS A 297 10.67 2.24 -2.83
C LYS A 297 9.55 2.71 -3.75
N LEU A 298 8.30 2.31 -3.50
CA LEU A 298 7.14 2.84 -4.22
C LEU A 298 6.95 4.33 -3.93
N LEU A 299 6.99 4.70 -2.65
CA LEU A 299 6.74 6.06 -2.18
C LEU A 299 7.88 7.04 -2.52
N ASP A 300 9.13 6.56 -2.68
CA ASP A 300 10.26 7.36 -3.18
C ASP A 300 9.96 8.01 -4.54
N GLY A 301 9.25 7.31 -5.43
CA GLY A 301 8.86 7.84 -6.74
C GLY A 301 7.68 8.82 -6.72
N MET A 302 7.06 9.03 -5.56
CA MET A 302 5.80 9.79 -5.43
C MET A 302 5.66 10.57 -4.11
N GLN A 303 6.79 10.96 -3.50
CA GLN A 303 6.83 11.56 -2.14
C GLN A 303 5.87 12.75 -1.95
N ASP A 304 5.75 13.63 -2.94
CA ASP A 304 4.97 14.86 -2.86
C ASP A 304 3.45 14.67 -2.97
N HIS A 305 2.99 13.43 -3.14
CA HIS A 305 1.59 13.04 -2.93
C HIS A 305 1.24 12.95 -1.45
N TYR A 306 2.23 12.89 -0.56
CA TYR A 306 2.06 12.67 0.88
C TYR A 306 2.73 13.74 1.76
N THR A 307 3.48 14.68 1.19
CA THR A 307 3.94 15.88 1.92
C THR A 307 2.78 16.82 2.25
N PHE A 308 3.01 17.83 3.09
CA PHE A 308 2.03 18.86 3.43
C PHE A 308 1.28 19.41 2.19
N ALA A 309 -0.05 19.54 2.31
CA ALA A 309 -1.01 19.90 1.26
C ALA A 309 -1.09 18.97 0.03
N GLN A 310 -0.26 17.91 -0.04
CA GLN A 310 -0.29 16.86 -1.07
C GLN A 310 -0.28 17.39 -2.52
N PRO A 311 0.66 18.30 -2.88
CA PRO A 311 0.68 18.96 -4.19
C PRO A 311 0.81 17.99 -5.38
N GLY A 312 1.43 16.82 -5.20
CA GLY A 312 1.48 15.76 -6.22
C GLY A 312 0.09 15.34 -6.68
N ILE A 313 -0.79 15.01 -5.74
CA ILE A 313 -2.18 14.61 -6.01
C ILE A 313 -2.92 15.74 -6.73
N GLN A 314 -2.77 16.99 -6.30
CA GLN A 314 -3.44 18.13 -6.94
C GLN A 314 -3.05 18.25 -8.42
N ARG A 315 -1.76 18.08 -8.75
CA ARG A 315 -1.29 18.09 -10.14
C ARG A 315 -1.83 16.91 -10.94
N LEU A 316 -1.94 15.70 -10.36
CA LEU A 316 -2.54 14.55 -11.05
C LEU A 316 -4.05 14.74 -11.31
N VAL A 317 -4.78 15.29 -10.35
CA VAL A 317 -6.21 15.64 -10.50
C VAL A 317 -6.41 16.69 -11.60
N PHE A 318 -5.55 17.71 -11.67
CA PHE A 318 -5.58 18.71 -12.74
C PHE A 318 -5.27 18.08 -14.12
N LYS A 319 -4.20 17.28 -14.21
CA LYS A 319 -3.86 16.53 -15.44
C LYS A 319 -5.00 15.61 -15.89
N LEU A 320 -5.68 14.95 -14.95
CA LEU A 320 -6.83 14.08 -15.23
C LEU A 320 -7.98 14.86 -15.85
N LYS A 321 -8.32 16.03 -15.28
CA LYS A 321 -9.37 16.90 -15.82
C LYS A 321 -9.08 17.30 -17.28
N GLU A 322 -7.88 17.81 -17.54
CA GLU A 322 -7.49 18.23 -18.89
C GLU A 322 -7.40 17.07 -19.89
N LEU A 323 -6.96 15.89 -19.44
CA LEU A 323 -6.93 14.69 -20.28
C LEU A 323 -8.34 14.21 -20.62
N VAL A 324 -9.26 14.18 -19.65
CA VAL A 324 -10.67 13.81 -19.87
C VAL A 324 -11.34 14.80 -20.82
N ARG A 325 -11.14 16.12 -20.63
CA ARG A 325 -11.62 17.17 -21.55
C ARG A 325 -11.13 17.00 -22.99
N ARG A 326 -9.91 16.48 -23.18
CA ARG A 326 -9.32 16.21 -24.52
C ARG A 326 -9.82 14.92 -25.17
N ILE A 327 -10.28 13.94 -24.39
CA ILE A 327 -10.72 12.62 -24.87
C ILE A 327 -12.24 12.56 -25.06
N ASP A 328 -12.98 13.08 -24.08
CA ASP A 328 -14.43 13.01 -23.96
C ASP A 328 -14.94 14.35 -23.40
N GLU A 329 -14.88 15.37 -24.24
CA GLU A 329 -15.36 16.73 -23.94
C GLU A 329 -16.81 16.72 -23.41
N PRO A 330 -17.78 15.96 -23.96
CA PRO A 330 -19.14 15.89 -23.41
C PRO A 330 -19.18 15.51 -21.92
N VAL A 331 -18.43 14.50 -21.49
CA VAL A 331 -18.37 14.10 -20.07
C VAL A 331 -17.75 15.21 -19.23
N SER A 332 -16.65 15.81 -19.68
CA SER A 332 -15.99 16.91 -18.96
C SER A 332 -16.91 18.12 -18.78
N THR A 333 -17.60 18.52 -19.84
CA THR A 333 -18.52 19.67 -19.83
C THR A 333 -19.73 19.39 -18.95
N HIS A 334 -20.34 18.20 -19.02
CA HIS A 334 -21.44 17.83 -18.13
C HIS A 334 -21.04 17.84 -16.66
N MET A 335 -19.84 17.33 -16.32
CA MET A 335 -19.29 17.42 -14.95
C MET A 335 -19.16 18.87 -14.47
N GLU A 336 -18.67 19.78 -15.32
CA GLU A 336 -18.58 21.21 -15.00
C GLU A 336 -19.95 21.89 -14.87
N GLU A 337 -20.91 21.57 -15.74
CA GLU A 337 -22.29 22.09 -15.70
C GLU A 337 -23.04 21.64 -14.45
N GLN A 338 -22.83 20.40 -13.99
CA GLN A 338 -23.32 19.91 -12.71
C GLN A 338 -22.53 20.50 -11.50
N GLY A 339 -21.46 21.26 -11.73
CA GLY A 339 -20.63 21.84 -10.66
C GLY A 339 -19.78 20.82 -9.89
N LEU A 340 -19.47 19.67 -10.50
CA LEU A 340 -18.60 18.66 -9.91
C LEU A 340 -17.12 18.98 -10.16
N GLU A 341 -16.38 19.24 -9.08
CA GLU A 341 -14.92 19.37 -9.14
C GLU A 341 -14.25 17.99 -9.09
N PHE A 342 -13.30 17.73 -10.00
CA PHE A 342 -12.58 16.45 -10.08
C PHE A 342 -11.91 16.03 -8.75
N LEU A 343 -11.50 17.01 -7.93
CA LEU A 343 -10.92 16.76 -6.61
C LEU A 343 -11.86 16.01 -5.65
N GLN A 344 -13.18 16.16 -5.82
CA GLN A 344 -14.19 15.57 -4.92
C GLN A 344 -14.28 14.03 -5.01
N PHE A 345 -13.79 13.43 -6.09
CA PHE A 345 -13.69 11.97 -6.24
C PHE A 345 -12.24 11.51 -6.49
N ALA A 346 -11.52 12.16 -7.43
CA ALA A 346 -10.22 11.69 -7.89
C ALA A 346 -9.10 11.84 -6.86
N PHE A 347 -9.28 12.68 -5.82
CA PHE A 347 -8.34 12.72 -4.69
C PHE A 347 -8.13 11.33 -4.07
N ARG A 348 -9.22 10.58 -3.81
CA ARG A 348 -9.14 9.22 -3.24
C ARG A 348 -8.45 8.26 -4.21
N TRP A 349 -8.73 8.39 -5.49
CA TRP A 349 -8.18 7.54 -6.55
C TRP A 349 -6.65 7.65 -6.62
N PHE A 350 -6.10 8.86 -6.60
CA PHE A 350 -4.64 9.04 -6.59
C PHE A 350 -4.01 8.75 -5.23
N ASN A 351 -4.62 9.19 -4.12
CA ASN A 351 -4.10 8.98 -2.77
C ASN A 351 -3.93 7.48 -2.41
N CYS A 352 -4.84 6.63 -2.92
CA CYS A 352 -4.89 5.18 -2.68
C CYS A 352 -4.56 4.34 -3.94
N LEU A 353 -3.98 4.94 -4.99
CA LEU A 353 -3.61 4.28 -6.26
C LEU A 353 -4.70 3.36 -6.86
N LEU A 354 -5.96 3.80 -6.82
CA LEU A 354 -7.19 3.09 -7.22
C LEU A 354 -7.54 1.80 -6.43
N ILE A 355 -6.80 1.43 -5.38
CA ILE A 355 -7.08 0.21 -4.56
C ILE A 355 -8.53 0.17 -4.08
N ARG A 356 -9.08 1.32 -3.65
CA ARG A 356 -10.45 1.44 -3.10
C ARG A 356 -11.56 1.38 -4.15
N GLU A 357 -11.22 1.37 -5.43
CA GLU A 357 -12.17 1.47 -6.53
C GLU A 357 -12.37 0.15 -7.30
N ILE A 358 -11.56 -0.88 -7.01
CA ILE A 358 -11.61 -2.20 -7.65
C ILE A 358 -11.62 -3.33 -6.61
N PRO A 359 -12.14 -4.53 -6.96
CA PRO A 359 -12.04 -5.72 -6.10
C PRO A 359 -10.58 -6.01 -5.71
N PHE A 360 -10.36 -6.32 -4.43
CA PHE A 360 -9.01 -6.54 -3.89
C PHE A 360 -8.21 -7.61 -4.64
N HIS A 361 -8.87 -8.67 -5.13
CA HIS A 361 -8.24 -9.74 -5.90
C HIS A 361 -7.59 -9.26 -7.23
N LEU A 362 -8.05 -8.12 -7.78
CA LEU A 362 -7.49 -7.51 -8.98
C LEU A 362 -6.34 -6.53 -8.70
N VAL A 363 -6.17 -6.06 -7.45
CA VAL A 363 -5.16 -5.06 -7.08
C VAL A 363 -3.75 -5.53 -7.43
N ASN A 364 -3.43 -6.80 -7.15
CA ASN A 364 -2.13 -7.38 -7.52
C ASN A 364 -1.91 -7.38 -9.05
N ARG A 365 -2.94 -7.58 -9.87
CA ARG A 365 -2.82 -7.49 -11.34
C ARG A 365 -2.60 -6.04 -11.78
N LEU A 366 -3.33 -5.07 -11.21
CA LEU A 366 -3.12 -3.65 -11.49
C LEU A 366 -1.68 -3.22 -11.12
N TRP A 367 -1.20 -3.69 -9.97
CA TRP A 367 0.14 -3.39 -9.47
C TRP A 367 1.26 -4.06 -10.26
N ASP A 368 1.02 -5.23 -10.89
CA ASP A 368 1.97 -5.81 -11.85
C ASP A 368 2.29 -4.81 -13.00
N THR A 369 1.30 -4.02 -13.45
CA THR A 369 1.54 -2.93 -14.42
C THR A 369 2.19 -1.71 -13.76
N TYR A 370 1.74 -1.28 -12.58
CA TYR A 370 2.33 -0.13 -11.89
C TYR A 370 3.84 -0.28 -11.66
N LEU A 371 4.28 -1.46 -11.20
CA LEU A 371 5.70 -1.76 -10.99
C LEU A 371 6.47 -1.98 -12.29
N ALA A 372 5.78 -2.29 -13.40
CA ALA A 372 6.38 -2.34 -14.72
C ALA A 372 6.68 -0.92 -15.28
N GLU A 373 5.80 0.06 -15.05
CA GLU A 373 6.04 1.47 -15.43
C GLU A 373 7.19 2.12 -14.62
N GLY A 374 7.32 1.76 -13.34
CA GLY A 374 8.38 2.31 -12.48
C GLY A 374 8.26 3.83 -12.33
N ASP A 375 9.32 4.57 -12.65
CA ASP A 375 9.39 6.03 -12.45
C ASP A 375 8.36 6.81 -13.31
N ALA A 376 7.85 6.21 -14.39
CA ALA A 376 6.78 6.79 -15.22
C ALA A 376 5.37 6.66 -14.62
N LEU A 377 5.21 5.89 -13.53
CA LEU A 377 3.91 5.57 -12.93
C LEU A 377 3.04 6.80 -12.62
N PRO A 378 3.51 7.90 -12.00
CA PRO A 378 2.63 9.02 -11.67
C PRO A 378 1.96 9.66 -12.89
N ASP A 379 2.67 9.71 -14.02
CA ASP A 379 2.11 10.20 -15.28
C ASP A 379 1.20 9.17 -15.95
N PHE A 380 1.59 7.88 -15.97
CA PHE A 380 0.75 6.83 -16.54
C PHE A 380 -0.56 6.62 -15.77
N LEU A 381 -0.53 6.81 -14.44
CA LEU A 381 -1.69 6.71 -13.55
C LEU A 381 -2.81 7.71 -13.93
N VAL A 382 -2.48 8.85 -14.53
CA VAL A 382 -3.49 9.79 -15.06
C VAL A 382 -4.28 9.16 -16.21
N TYR A 383 -3.61 8.43 -17.11
CA TYR A 383 -4.24 7.72 -18.22
C TYR A 383 -5.07 6.52 -17.73
N ILE A 384 -4.60 5.81 -16.70
CA ILE A 384 -5.38 4.76 -16.04
C ILE A 384 -6.62 5.35 -15.38
N ALA A 385 -6.52 6.45 -14.64
CA ALA A 385 -7.66 7.11 -14.01
C ALA A 385 -8.67 7.67 -15.03
N ALA A 386 -8.19 8.25 -16.14
CA ALA A 386 -9.05 8.69 -17.24
C ALA A 386 -9.77 7.51 -17.90
N SER A 387 -9.03 6.43 -18.19
CA SER A 387 -9.62 5.20 -18.73
C SER A 387 -10.64 4.61 -17.76
N PHE A 388 -10.34 4.57 -16.47
CA PHE A 388 -11.26 4.07 -15.45
C PHE A 388 -12.56 4.89 -15.39
N LEU A 389 -12.48 6.23 -15.34
CA LEU A 389 -13.63 7.14 -15.37
C LEU A 389 -14.49 6.94 -16.64
N LEU A 390 -13.86 6.97 -17.80
CA LEU A 390 -14.51 6.87 -19.12
C LEU A 390 -14.93 5.44 -19.48
N THR A 391 -14.88 4.50 -18.53
CA THR A 391 -15.68 3.26 -18.58
C THR A 391 -17.18 3.57 -18.42
N TRP A 392 -17.50 4.72 -17.82
CA TRP A 392 -18.85 5.08 -17.41
C TRP A 392 -19.39 6.34 -18.10
N SER A 393 -18.80 6.80 -19.22
CA SER A 393 -19.22 8.01 -19.93
C SER A 393 -20.73 8.08 -20.16
N ASP A 394 -21.32 7.02 -20.72
CA ASP A 394 -22.76 6.91 -20.99
C ASP A 394 -23.63 6.97 -19.72
N ASN A 395 -23.09 6.61 -18.55
CA ASN A 395 -23.77 6.75 -17.27
C ASN A 395 -23.63 8.18 -16.75
N LEU A 396 -22.40 8.71 -16.70
CA LEU A 396 -22.08 10.03 -16.15
C LEU A 396 -22.89 11.15 -16.81
N LEU A 397 -23.05 11.09 -18.15
CA LEU A 397 -23.87 12.04 -18.93
C LEU A 397 -25.37 12.09 -18.56
N LYS A 398 -25.85 11.17 -17.72
CA LYS A 398 -27.26 11.06 -17.30
C LYS A 398 -27.49 11.44 -15.84
N LEU A 399 -26.43 11.60 -15.05
CA LEU A 399 -26.50 11.83 -13.61
C LEU A 399 -26.50 13.32 -13.27
N ASP A 400 -27.28 13.73 -12.27
CA ASP A 400 -27.11 15.03 -11.64
C ASP A 400 -25.88 15.08 -10.70
N PHE A 401 -25.56 16.25 -10.15
CA PHE A 401 -24.46 16.42 -9.18
C PHE A 401 -24.46 15.38 -8.03
N GLN A 402 -25.61 15.17 -7.37
CA GLN A 402 -25.69 14.31 -6.18
C GLN A 402 -25.56 12.84 -6.57
N GLU A 403 -26.23 12.43 -7.65
CA GLU A 403 -26.13 11.08 -8.21
C GLU A 403 -24.69 10.78 -8.66
N MET A 404 -24.03 11.74 -9.32
CA MET A 404 -22.68 11.59 -9.85
C MET A 404 -21.63 11.50 -8.74
N VAL A 405 -21.73 12.31 -7.67
CA VAL A 405 -20.88 12.17 -6.47
C VAL A 405 -21.05 10.78 -5.85
N MET A 406 -22.30 10.33 -5.68
CA MET A 406 -22.59 9.02 -5.07
C MET A 406 -22.05 7.86 -5.93
N PHE A 407 -22.22 7.94 -7.25
CA PHE A 407 -21.76 6.94 -8.22
C PHE A 407 -20.23 6.87 -8.29
N LEU A 408 -19.53 8.01 -8.41
CA LEU A 408 -18.07 8.05 -8.48
C LEU A 408 -17.39 7.61 -7.18
N GLN A 409 -18.07 7.70 -6.03
CA GLN A 409 -17.59 7.18 -4.76
C GLN A 409 -17.87 5.68 -4.55
N HIS A 410 -18.73 5.07 -5.37
CA HIS A 410 -19.16 3.66 -5.25
C HIS A 410 -19.34 3.03 -6.64
N LEU A 411 -18.31 3.11 -7.48
CA LEU A 411 -18.36 2.57 -8.84
C LEU A 411 -18.66 1.05 -8.83
N PRO A 412 -19.49 0.54 -9.75
CA PRO A 412 -19.97 -0.84 -9.70
C PRO A 412 -18.95 -1.85 -10.22
N THR A 413 -17.79 -1.93 -9.55
CA THR A 413 -16.65 -2.78 -9.92
C THR A 413 -16.61 -4.12 -9.19
N HIS A 414 -17.49 -4.36 -8.21
CA HIS A 414 -17.52 -5.57 -7.37
C HIS A 414 -17.47 -6.92 -8.15
N ASN A 415 -18.09 -7.00 -9.33
CA ASN A 415 -18.09 -8.19 -10.19
C ASN A 415 -17.01 -8.16 -11.29
N TRP A 416 -16.10 -7.19 -11.29
CA TRP A 416 -15.03 -7.13 -12.28
C TRP A 416 -14.10 -8.33 -12.15
N SER A 417 -13.64 -8.78 -13.31
CA SER A 417 -12.62 -9.79 -13.48
C SER A 417 -11.34 -9.16 -14.02
N HIS A 418 -10.37 -10.01 -14.38
CA HIS A 418 -9.21 -9.56 -15.14
C HIS A 418 -9.60 -8.88 -16.47
N SER A 419 -10.69 -9.31 -17.13
CA SER A 419 -11.07 -8.79 -18.46
C SER A 419 -11.37 -7.29 -18.45
N GLU A 420 -12.17 -6.83 -17.49
CA GLU A 420 -12.53 -5.42 -17.33
C GLU A 420 -11.29 -4.57 -17.00
N LEU A 421 -10.39 -5.09 -16.14
CA LEU A 421 -9.13 -4.44 -15.82
C LEU A 421 -8.17 -4.36 -17.02
N GLU A 422 -8.04 -5.44 -17.82
CA GLU A 422 -7.24 -5.42 -19.05
C GLU A 422 -7.78 -4.39 -20.05
N MET A 423 -9.10 -4.23 -20.16
CA MET A 423 -9.71 -3.19 -21.02
C MET A 423 -9.33 -1.78 -20.55
N VAL A 424 -9.39 -1.51 -19.24
CA VAL A 424 -8.97 -0.22 -18.67
C VAL A 424 -7.49 0.05 -18.95
N LEU A 425 -6.60 -0.92 -18.69
CA LEU A 425 -5.16 -0.80 -18.90
C LEU A 425 -4.79 -0.65 -20.37
N SER A 426 -5.42 -1.42 -21.27
CA SER A 426 -5.17 -1.36 -22.72
C SER A 426 -5.57 0.00 -23.30
N ARG A 427 -6.73 0.54 -22.89
CA ARG A 427 -7.18 1.87 -23.31
C ARG A 427 -6.30 2.98 -22.73
N ALA A 428 -5.85 2.86 -21.47
CA ALA A 428 -4.89 3.78 -20.88
C ALA A 428 -3.56 3.81 -21.65
N TYR A 429 -3.03 2.63 -22.02
CA TYR A 429 -1.81 2.52 -22.85
C TYR A 429 -1.98 3.15 -24.23
N MET A 430 -3.09 2.88 -24.90
CA MET A 430 -3.41 3.49 -26.20
C MET A 430 -3.47 5.03 -26.12
N TRP A 431 -4.13 5.57 -25.10
CA TRP A 431 -4.22 7.02 -24.90
C TRP A 431 -2.89 7.64 -24.49
N HIS A 432 -2.10 6.98 -23.64
CA HIS A 432 -0.74 7.40 -23.33
C HIS A 432 0.10 7.51 -24.61
N ALA A 433 0.07 6.48 -25.47
CA ALA A 433 0.78 6.48 -26.74
C ALA A 433 0.31 7.59 -27.71
N MET A 434 -1.00 7.91 -27.74
CA MET A 434 -1.55 8.95 -28.63
C MET A 434 -1.28 10.38 -28.15
N PHE A 435 -1.47 10.64 -26.85
CA PHE A 435 -1.47 12.01 -26.31
C PHE A 435 -0.11 12.45 -25.76
N ASN A 436 0.72 11.53 -25.25
CA ASN A 436 2.06 11.87 -24.77
C ASN A 436 3.03 12.16 -25.93
N SER A 437 2.88 11.46 -27.07
CA SER A 437 3.65 11.76 -28.29
C SER A 437 3.15 12.98 -29.07
N SER A 438 2.19 13.74 -28.53
CA SER A 438 1.56 14.89 -29.20
C SER A 438 1.73 16.20 -28.40
N PRO A 439 2.96 16.74 -28.23
CA PRO A 439 3.18 18.03 -27.55
C PRO A 439 2.71 19.24 -28.38
N SER A 440 2.50 19.05 -29.68
CA SER A 440 2.20 20.11 -30.65
C SER A 440 0.74 20.58 -30.63
N HIS A 441 0.27 21.09 -29.49
CA HIS A 441 -0.85 22.03 -29.39
C HIS A 441 -0.81 22.92 -28.13
N LEU A 442 0.32 23.00 -27.40
CA LEU A 442 0.52 23.92 -26.26
C LEU A 442 0.71 25.40 -26.65
N ALA A 443 0.20 25.82 -27.82
CA ALA A 443 0.24 27.20 -28.30
C ALA A 443 -0.86 27.46 -29.35
N SER A 444 -2.06 27.84 -28.87
CA SER A 444 -3.08 28.59 -29.62
C SER A 444 -4.08 29.19 -28.63
#